data_AF-E8WI06-F1
#
_entry.id   AF-E8WI06-F1
#
_cell.length_a   1.000
_cell.length_b   1.000
_cell.length_c   1.000
_cell.angle_alpha   90.00
_cell.angle_beta   90.00
_cell.angle_gamma   90.00
#
_symmetry.space_group_name_H-M   'P 1'
#
loop_
_entity.id
_entity.type
_entity.pdbx_description
1 polymer ?
#
loop_
_entity_poly.entity_id
_entity_poly.type
_entity_poly.pdbx_seq_one_letter_code
_entity_poly.pdbx_strand_id
1 'polypeptide(L)'
;MKNRLMKLLLALAGLSLAACAVITVNVYFPEKAAKEAYKSLDDMLLTTGEPSGPKVPPGLPPEPAAPQDKPQSRLFDRMPRFSLVSEAYAADTDADADALAIELSSMPEVLKAYDDMSKRLPRLNALFASGVVGLSKQGLVVAPPTATGKLAPQDKALLDAENVSRKTVVMSMAKAILKLQKQKETKEALNQVLGKAAATYAETKREAAQPGWWVQLQNDRWVQK
;
A
#
# COMPACT_ATOMS: atom_id res chain seq x y z
N MET A 1 0.72 58.59 -12.45
CA MET A 1 1.84 57.76 -11.92
C MET A 1 1.43 56.89 -10.72
N LYS A 2 0.71 57.41 -9.72
CA LYS A 2 0.22 56.65 -8.54
C LYS A 2 -0.49 55.33 -8.88
N ASN A 3 -1.40 55.32 -9.86
CA ASN A 3 -2.15 54.09 -10.20
C ASN A 3 -1.30 52.99 -10.84
N ARG A 4 -0.18 53.34 -11.50
CA ARG A 4 0.76 52.34 -12.04
C ARG A 4 1.64 51.76 -10.94
N LEU A 5 2.10 52.62 -10.02
CA LEU A 5 2.90 52.20 -8.87
C LEU A 5 2.09 51.31 -7.92
N MET A 6 0.82 51.63 -7.68
CA MET A 6 -0.07 50.84 -6.82
C MET A 6 -0.39 49.46 -7.42
N LYS A 7 -0.58 49.38 -8.75
CA LYS A 7 -0.73 48.10 -9.46
C LYS A 7 0.54 47.25 -9.39
N LEU A 8 1.72 47.88 -9.49
CA LEU A 8 3.01 47.20 -9.43
C LEU A 8 3.30 46.68 -8.02
N LEU A 9 2.95 47.45 -6.99
CA LEU A 9 3.02 47.02 -5.59
C LEU A 9 2.03 45.88 -5.28
N LEU A 10 0.80 45.92 -5.80
CA LEU A 10 -0.15 44.81 -5.65
C LEU A 10 0.34 43.53 -6.36
N ALA A 11 0.90 43.67 -7.56
CA ALA A 11 1.45 42.54 -8.30
C ALA A 11 2.65 41.91 -7.58
N LEU A 12 3.52 42.73 -7.00
CA LEU A 12 4.69 42.27 -6.25
C LEU A 12 4.29 41.62 -4.91
N ALA A 13 3.28 42.16 -4.22
CA ALA A 13 2.72 41.54 -3.02
C ALA A 13 2.04 40.19 -3.32
N GLY A 14 1.29 40.10 -4.43
CA GLY A 14 0.68 38.86 -4.89
C GLY A 14 1.71 37.79 -5.26
N LEU A 15 2.79 38.19 -5.95
CA LEU A 15 3.90 37.29 -6.29
C LEU A 15 4.66 36.81 -5.04
N SER A 16 4.85 37.69 -4.05
CA SER A 16 5.48 37.33 -2.78
C SER A 16 4.65 36.34 -1.96
N LEU A 17 3.33 36.48 -1.95
CA LEU A 17 2.43 35.53 -1.27
C LEU A 17 2.41 34.17 -1.96
N ALA A 18 2.43 34.14 -3.30
CA ALA A 18 2.51 32.91 -4.08
C ALA A 18 3.87 32.21 -3.91
N ALA A 19 4.96 32.97 -3.77
CA ALA A 19 6.31 32.42 -3.55
C ALA A 19 6.50 31.80 -2.16
N CYS A 20 5.71 32.21 -1.16
CA CYS A 20 5.75 31.65 0.20
C CYS A 20 4.84 30.42 0.40
N ALA A 21 4.07 30.00 -0.61
CA ALA A 21 3.26 28.80 -0.53
C ALA A 21 4.13 27.53 -0.71
N VAL A 22 4.95 27.22 0.28
CA VAL A 22 5.55 25.87 0.41
C VAL A 22 4.43 24.94 0.87
N ILE A 23 3.70 24.39 -0.11
CA ILE A 23 2.68 23.36 0.16
C ILE A 23 3.44 22.11 0.59
N THR A 24 3.50 21.87 1.90
CA THR A 24 3.94 20.59 2.44
C THR A 24 2.85 19.57 2.16
N VAL A 25 2.91 18.90 1.02
CA VAL A 25 2.01 17.78 0.74
C VAL A 25 2.39 16.67 1.73
N ASN A 26 1.52 16.45 2.71
CA ASN A 26 1.72 15.38 3.68
C ASN A 26 1.56 14.05 2.96
N VAL A 27 2.65 13.27 2.85
CA VAL A 27 2.59 11.92 2.30
C VAL A 27 1.86 11.05 3.30
N TYR A 28 0.62 10.68 2.98
CA TYR A 28 -0.16 9.77 3.79
C TYR A 28 0.20 8.33 3.44
N PHE A 29 0.08 7.40 4.37
CA PHE A 29 0.25 5.98 4.07
C PHE A 29 -1.10 5.28 4.24
N PRO A 30 -1.71 4.77 3.15
CA PRO A 30 -3.04 4.17 3.21
C PRO A 30 -2.94 2.72 3.70
N GLU A 31 -2.85 2.52 5.03
CA GLU A 31 -2.60 1.21 5.66
C GLU A 31 -3.58 0.12 5.22
N LYS A 32 -4.88 0.42 5.24
CA LYS A 32 -5.92 -0.53 4.84
C LYS A 32 -5.81 -0.92 3.37
N ALA A 33 -5.67 0.08 2.49
CA ALA A 33 -5.55 -0.15 1.05
C ALA A 33 -4.30 -0.95 0.70
N ALA A 34 -3.16 -0.63 1.32
CA ALA A 34 -1.91 -1.37 1.14
C ALA A 34 -2.04 -2.82 1.62
N LYS A 35 -2.73 -3.05 2.74
CA LYS A 35 -2.99 -4.39 3.28
C LYS A 35 -3.85 -5.22 2.33
N GLU A 36 -4.95 -4.66 1.82
CA GLU A 36 -5.82 -5.33 0.85
C GLU A 36 -5.11 -5.58 -0.49
N ALA A 37 -4.33 -4.62 -0.98
CA ALA A 37 -3.54 -4.81 -2.20
C ALA A 37 -2.51 -5.95 -2.06
N TYR A 38 -1.84 -6.08 -0.91
CA TYR A 38 -0.96 -7.23 -0.68
C TYR A 38 -1.70 -8.57 -0.68
N LYS A 39 -2.86 -8.65 -0.03
CA LYS A 39 -3.68 -9.87 -0.01
C LYS A 39 -4.15 -10.23 -1.41
N SER A 40 -4.66 -9.24 -2.16
CA SER A 40 -5.12 -9.43 -3.53
C SER A 40 -4.01 -9.97 -4.45
N LEU A 41 -2.79 -9.43 -4.33
CA LEU A 41 -1.64 -9.93 -5.10
C LEU A 41 -1.22 -11.34 -4.69
N ASP A 42 -1.20 -11.64 -3.39
CA ASP A 42 -0.90 -12.99 -2.90
C ASP A 42 -1.92 -14.00 -3.44
N ASP A 43 -3.21 -13.68 -3.36
CA ASP A 43 -4.29 -14.53 -3.84
C ASP A 43 -4.19 -14.74 -5.36
N MET A 44 -3.90 -13.67 -6.12
CA MET A 44 -3.83 -13.72 -7.58
C MET A 44 -2.57 -14.43 -8.11
N LEU A 45 -1.42 -14.24 -7.46
CA LEU A 45 -0.11 -14.61 -8.03
C LEU A 45 0.59 -15.77 -7.30
N LEU A 46 0.16 -16.14 -6.09
CA LEU A 46 0.70 -17.29 -5.36
C LEU A 46 -0.25 -18.48 -5.31
N THR A 47 -1.57 -18.29 -5.50
CA THR A 47 -2.56 -19.37 -5.50
C THR A 47 -2.70 -19.99 -6.90
N THR A 48 -1.65 -20.66 -7.38
CA THR A 48 -1.72 -21.48 -8.60
C THR A 48 -2.04 -22.92 -8.19
N GLY A 49 -3.31 -23.22 -7.85
CA GLY A 49 -3.69 -24.54 -7.36
C GLY A 49 -5.18 -24.87 -7.24
N GLU A 50 -6.09 -23.91 -7.34
CA GLU A 50 -7.53 -24.15 -7.50
C GLU A 50 -8.09 -23.14 -8.52
N PRO A 51 -8.95 -23.54 -9.48
CA PRO A 51 -9.61 -22.61 -10.36
C PRO A 51 -10.73 -21.92 -9.57
N SER A 52 -10.38 -20.96 -8.72
CA SER A 52 -11.33 -19.90 -8.42
C SER A 52 -11.47 -19.08 -9.71
N GLY A 53 -12.49 -19.43 -10.49
CA GLY A 53 -12.95 -18.67 -11.65
C GLY A 53 -13.14 -17.20 -11.31
N PRO A 54 -13.34 -16.33 -12.31
CA PRO A 54 -13.36 -14.89 -12.12
C PRO A 54 -14.32 -14.51 -10.99
N LYS A 55 -13.77 -14.19 -9.83
CA LYS A 55 -14.52 -13.69 -8.70
C LYS A 55 -14.72 -12.20 -8.97
N VAL A 56 -15.61 -11.94 -9.93
CA VAL A 56 -16.37 -10.70 -9.95
C VAL A 56 -16.98 -10.56 -8.56
N PRO A 57 -16.78 -9.43 -7.84
CA PRO A 57 -17.36 -9.24 -6.53
C PRO A 57 -18.88 -9.51 -6.59
N PRO A 58 -19.41 -10.46 -5.80
CA PRO A 58 -20.84 -10.64 -5.69
C PRO A 58 -21.40 -9.54 -4.81
N GLY A 59 -22.27 -8.71 -5.39
CA GLY A 59 -23.12 -7.78 -4.63
C GLY A 59 -23.02 -6.35 -5.13
N LEU A 60 -23.71 -6.06 -6.24
CA LEU A 60 -24.39 -4.79 -6.40
C LEU A 60 -25.64 -4.83 -5.48
N PRO A 61 -25.74 -4.00 -4.43
CA PRO A 61 -27.04 -3.60 -3.92
C PRO A 61 -27.65 -2.60 -4.92
N PRO A 62 -28.97 -2.65 -5.14
CA PRO A 62 -29.63 -1.86 -6.17
C PRO A 62 -29.48 -0.36 -5.92
N GLU A 63 -29.30 0.34 -7.04
CA GLU A 63 -29.39 1.80 -7.21
C GLU A 63 -30.46 2.42 -6.27
N PRO A 64 -30.08 3.35 -5.38
CA PRO A 64 -31.07 4.11 -4.63
C PRO A 64 -31.90 4.96 -5.60
N ALA A 65 -33.20 4.68 -5.61
CA ALA A 65 -34.19 5.40 -6.39
C ALA A 65 -34.03 6.93 -6.28
N ALA A 66 -34.17 7.60 -7.43
CA ALA A 66 -34.22 9.05 -7.55
C ALA A 66 -35.16 9.69 -6.52
N PRO A 67 -34.71 10.73 -5.78
CA PRO A 67 -35.62 11.52 -4.96
C PRO A 67 -36.59 12.29 -5.85
N GLN A 68 -37.89 12.10 -5.58
CA GLN A 68 -38.98 12.81 -6.23
C GLN A 68 -38.88 14.33 -6.02
N ASP A 69 -39.00 15.07 -7.12
CA ASP A 69 -39.15 16.51 -7.17
C ASP A 69 -40.30 17.00 -6.28
N LYS A 70 -39.98 17.87 -5.32
CA LYS A 70 -40.94 18.80 -4.71
C LYS A 70 -40.51 20.22 -5.07
N PRO A 71 -41.42 21.08 -5.54
CA PRO A 71 -41.06 22.44 -5.94
C PRO A 71 -40.81 23.28 -4.67
N GLN A 72 -39.54 23.41 -4.29
CA GLN A 72 -39.12 24.46 -3.36
C GLN A 72 -38.82 25.75 -4.13
N SER A 73 -39.41 26.82 -3.62
CA SER A 73 -39.43 28.19 -4.14
C SER A 73 -38.04 28.74 -4.53
N ARG A 74 -37.89 29.06 -5.81
CA ARG A 74 -36.70 29.60 -6.49
C ARG A 74 -36.48 31.10 -6.23
N LEU A 75 -36.27 31.53 -4.98
CA LEU A 75 -35.96 32.94 -4.70
C LEU A 75 -34.66 33.18 -3.91
N PHE A 76 -34.02 32.13 -3.38
CA PHE A 76 -32.72 32.24 -2.68
C PHE A 76 -31.54 31.60 -3.42
N ASP A 77 -31.75 31.10 -4.64
CA ASP A 77 -30.78 30.34 -5.43
C ASP A 77 -29.80 31.21 -6.25
N ARG A 78 -29.78 32.52 -5.97
CA ARG A 78 -28.95 33.51 -6.69
C ARG A 78 -27.97 34.25 -5.78
N MET A 79 -27.56 33.62 -4.69
CA MET A 79 -26.40 34.05 -3.91
C MET A 79 -25.30 33.01 -4.14
N PRO A 80 -24.14 33.37 -4.73
CA PRO A 80 -23.01 32.47 -4.78
C PRO A 80 -22.58 32.20 -3.34
N ARG A 81 -22.92 31.03 -2.82
CA ARG A 81 -22.33 30.52 -1.59
C ARG A 81 -20.89 30.20 -1.93
N PHE A 82 -20.01 31.17 -1.72
CA PHE A 82 -18.56 30.94 -1.68
C PHE A 82 -18.26 30.03 -0.50
N SER A 83 -18.42 28.73 -0.73
CA SER A 83 -18.01 27.68 0.19
C SER A 83 -16.53 27.46 -0.04
N LEU A 84 -15.69 28.21 0.69
CA LEU A 84 -14.24 28.06 0.73
C LEU A 84 -13.80 26.88 1.62
N VAL A 85 -14.61 25.82 1.69
CA VAL A 85 -14.18 24.56 2.28
C VAL A 85 -13.73 23.67 1.14
N SER A 86 -12.43 23.36 1.11
CA SER A 86 -11.90 22.31 0.26
C SER A 86 -12.74 21.06 0.45
N GLU A 87 -13.21 20.48 -0.65
CA GLU A 87 -13.84 19.16 -0.65
C GLU A 87 -12.88 18.20 0.05
N ALA A 88 -13.23 17.81 1.27
CA ALA A 88 -12.56 16.74 1.97
C ALA A 88 -12.93 15.46 1.21
N TYR A 89 -12.11 15.07 0.25
CA TYR A 89 -12.14 13.73 -0.32
C TYR A 89 -11.99 12.76 0.84
N ALA A 90 -13.11 12.19 1.29
CA ALA A 90 -13.07 11.00 2.11
C ALA A 90 -12.36 9.94 1.26
N ALA A 91 -11.16 9.54 1.69
CA ALA A 91 -10.40 8.49 1.01
C ALA A 91 -11.26 7.24 0.96
N ASP A 92 -11.79 6.94 -0.22
CA ASP A 92 -12.48 5.69 -0.49
C ASP A 92 -11.41 4.60 -0.46
N THR A 93 -11.32 3.91 0.67
CA THR A 93 -10.23 2.98 0.96
C THR A 93 -10.20 1.81 0.00
N ASP A 94 -11.35 1.48 -0.58
CA ASP A 94 -11.51 0.34 -1.48
C ASP A 94 -11.04 0.73 -2.88
N ALA A 95 -11.38 1.95 -3.35
CA ALA A 95 -10.86 2.49 -4.59
C ALA A 95 -9.33 2.67 -4.57
N ASP A 96 -8.77 3.11 -3.43
CA ASP A 96 -7.32 3.20 -3.24
C ASP A 96 -6.65 1.81 -3.23
N ALA A 97 -7.32 0.79 -2.69
CA ALA A 97 -6.81 -0.58 -2.66
C ALA A 97 -6.74 -1.17 -4.07
N ASP A 98 -7.80 -1.02 -4.85
CA ASP A 98 -7.87 -1.46 -6.24
C ASP A 98 -6.83 -0.74 -7.09
N ALA A 99 -6.70 0.59 -6.93
CA ALA A 99 -5.69 1.37 -7.63
C ALA A 99 -4.26 0.89 -7.32
N LEU A 100 -3.97 0.58 -6.05
CA LEU A 100 -2.67 0.03 -5.64
C LEU A 100 -2.42 -1.36 -6.22
N ALA A 101 -3.42 -2.25 -6.18
CA ALA A 101 -3.31 -3.59 -6.72
C ALA A 101 -3.08 -3.56 -8.25
N ILE A 102 -3.84 -2.74 -8.98
CA ILE A 102 -3.68 -2.53 -10.41
C ILE A 102 -2.27 -2.00 -10.72
N GLU A 103 -1.85 -0.94 -10.03
CA GLU A 103 -0.53 -0.34 -10.23
C GLU A 103 0.58 -1.36 -9.98
N LEU A 104 0.52 -2.14 -8.89
CA LEU A 104 1.50 -3.18 -8.57
C LEU A 104 1.51 -4.32 -9.59
N SER A 105 0.33 -4.77 -10.04
CA SER A 105 0.22 -5.82 -11.05
C SER A 105 0.77 -5.39 -12.42
N SER A 106 0.85 -4.08 -12.67
CA SER A 106 1.46 -3.53 -13.88
C SER A 106 3.00 -3.43 -13.82
N MET A 107 3.60 -3.60 -12.63
CA MET A 107 5.04 -3.50 -12.45
C MET A 107 5.75 -4.82 -12.80
N PRO A 108 6.65 -4.84 -13.80
CA PRO A 108 7.32 -6.07 -14.23
C PRO A 108 8.21 -6.68 -13.14
N GLU A 109 8.81 -5.86 -12.27
CA GLU A 109 9.59 -6.34 -11.14
C GLU A 109 8.75 -7.05 -10.07
N VAL A 110 7.49 -6.65 -9.91
CA VAL A 110 6.54 -7.29 -8.97
C VAL A 110 6.13 -8.65 -9.54
N LEU A 111 5.71 -8.69 -10.81
CA LEU A 111 5.35 -9.95 -11.48
C LEU A 111 6.50 -10.95 -11.44
N LYS A 112 7.72 -10.50 -11.75
CA LYS A 112 8.93 -11.33 -11.63
C LYS A 112 9.16 -11.80 -10.20
N ALA A 113 9.03 -10.91 -9.21
CA ALA A 113 9.21 -11.29 -7.81
C ALA A 113 8.20 -12.36 -7.37
N TYR A 114 6.93 -12.25 -7.77
CA TYR A 114 5.89 -13.23 -7.46
C TYR A 114 6.10 -14.57 -8.18
N ASP A 115 6.49 -14.57 -9.46
CA ASP A 115 6.87 -15.78 -10.19
C ASP A 115 8.07 -16.49 -9.53
N ASP A 116 9.08 -15.72 -9.09
CA ASP A 116 10.23 -16.27 -8.38
C ASP A 116 9.82 -16.81 -6.99
N MET A 117 8.90 -16.16 -6.28
CA MET A 117 8.36 -16.63 -4.99
C MET A 117 7.52 -17.90 -5.14
N SER A 118 6.65 -17.97 -6.15
CA SER A 118 5.77 -19.14 -6.38
C SER A 118 6.58 -20.41 -6.63
N LYS A 119 7.70 -20.33 -7.38
CA LYS A 119 8.62 -21.45 -7.61
C LYS A 119 9.29 -21.95 -6.33
N ARG A 120 9.57 -21.06 -5.38
CA ARG A 120 10.20 -21.42 -4.10
C ARG A 120 9.20 -21.90 -3.06
N LEU A 121 7.91 -21.57 -3.24
CA LEU A 121 6.86 -21.80 -2.25
C LEU A 121 6.78 -23.25 -1.73
N PRO A 122 6.88 -24.31 -2.57
CA PRO A 122 6.82 -25.69 -2.06
C PRO A 122 7.94 -26.02 -1.07
N ARG A 123 9.19 -25.65 -1.41
CA ARG A 123 10.35 -25.86 -0.52
C ARG A 123 10.23 -24.99 0.72
N LEU A 124 9.79 -23.74 0.57
CA LEU A 124 9.60 -22.80 1.66
C LEU A 124 8.56 -23.31 2.67
N ASN A 125 7.46 -23.88 2.21
CA ASN A 125 6.42 -24.48 3.06
C ASN A 125 6.96 -25.67 3.87
N ALA A 126 7.80 -26.52 3.27
CA ALA A 126 8.46 -27.60 4.00
C ALA A 126 9.42 -27.09 5.09
N LEU A 127 10.12 -25.98 4.84
CA LEU A 127 10.98 -25.34 5.84
C LEU A 127 10.15 -24.72 6.97
N PHE A 128 9.03 -24.08 6.67
CA PHE A 128 8.12 -23.55 7.70
C PHE A 128 7.52 -24.68 8.54
N ALA A 129 7.07 -25.76 7.91
CA ALA A 129 6.48 -26.92 8.59
C ALA A 129 7.47 -27.64 9.52
N SER A 130 8.76 -27.67 9.16
CA SER A 130 9.81 -28.23 10.01
C SER A 130 10.26 -27.28 11.14
N GLY A 131 9.75 -26.05 11.17
CA GLY A 131 10.10 -25.05 12.18
C GLY A 131 11.53 -24.52 12.09
N VAL A 132 12.25 -24.80 10.99
CA VAL A 132 13.63 -24.32 10.79
C VAL A 132 13.68 -22.88 10.29
N VAL A 133 12.56 -22.36 9.80
CA VAL A 133 12.40 -20.96 9.41
C VAL A 133 11.12 -20.37 10.00
N GLY A 134 11.08 -19.05 10.07
CA GLY A 134 9.97 -18.26 10.57
C GLY A 134 9.92 -16.89 9.92
N LEU A 135 8.83 -16.16 10.17
CA LEU A 135 8.62 -14.80 9.70
C LEU A 135 9.19 -13.81 10.71
N SER A 136 10.10 -12.94 10.29
CA SER A 136 10.60 -11.83 11.11
C SER A 136 9.54 -10.74 11.28
N LYS A 137 9.79 -9.78 12.17
CA LYS A 137 8.89 -8.63 12.39
C LYS A 137 8.76 -7.71 11.16
N GLN A 138 9.64 -7.87 10.17
CA GLN A 138 9.62 -7.19 8.87
C GLN A 138 9.03 -8.06 7.75
N GLY A 139 8.47 -9.24 8.05
CA GLY A 139 7.86 -10.12 7.05
C GLY A 139 8.86 -10.89 6.20
N LEU A 140 10.14 -10.88 6.59
CA LEU A 140 11.21 -11.63 5.94
C LEU A 140 11.28 -13.05 6.49
N VAL A 141 11.74 -14.00 5.67
CA VAL A 141 11.96 -15.38 6.11
C VAL A 141 13.35 -15.52 6.70
N VAL A 142 13.43 -15.91 7.96
CA VAL A 142 14.71 -16.09 8.68
C VAL A 142 14.67 -17.35 9.52
N ALA A 143 15.83 -17.86 9.91
CA ALA A 143 15.90 -18.92 10.92
C ALA A 143 15.60 -18.32 12.31
N PRO A 144 14.59 -18.81 13.05
CA PRO A 144 14.34 -18.35 14.41
C PRO A 144 15.50 -18.76 15.34
N PRO A 145 15.69 -18.10 16.49
CA PRO A 145 16.78 -18.41 17.42
C PRO A 145 16.85 -19.90 17.81
N THR A 146 15.71 -20.55 17.94
CA THR A 146 15.54 -21.97 18.28
C THR A 146 15.97 -22.95 17.18
N ALA A 147 16.18 -22.47 15.96
CA ALA A 147 16.61 -23.25 14.80
C ALA A 147 17.97 -22.80 14.22
N THR A 148 18.68 -21.92 14.94
CA THR A 148 20.02 -21.47 14.54
C THR A 148 20.94 -22.67 14.33
N GLY A 149 21.58 -22.76 13.16
CA GLY A 149 22.49 -23.85 12.80
C GLY A 149 21.83 -25.11 12.22
N LYS A 150 20.49 -25.17 12.12
CA LYS A 150 19.76 -26.29 11.49
C LYS A 150 19.47 -26.08 10.00
N LEU A 151 19.75 -24.89 9.47
CA LEU A 151 19.50 -24.53 8.09
C LEU A 151 20.63 -25.02 7.17
N ALA A 152 20.28 -25.83 6.16
CA ALA A 152 21.26 -26.28 5.18
C ALA A 152 21.77 -25.11 4.31
N PRO A 153 23.01 -25.17 3.76
CA PRO A 153 23.54 -24.11 2.91
C PRO A 153 22.66 -23.77 1.71
N GLN A 154 22.07 -24.77 1.04
CA GLN A 154 21.14 -24.54 -0.07
C GLN A 154 19.87 -23.78 0.35
N ASP A 155 19.38 -24.01 1.57
CA ASP A 155 18.18 -23.34 2.08
C ASP A 155 18.49 -21.89 2.48
N LYS A 156 19.73 -21.60 2.87
CA LYS A 156 20.16 -20.21 3.10
C LYS A 156 20.11 -19.38 1.82
N ALA A 157 20.65 -19.90 0.72
CA ALA A 157 20.60 -19.21 -0.58
C ALA A 157 19.14 -19.02 -1.05
N LEU A 158 18.28 -20.01 -0.79
CA LEU A 158 16.85 -19.91 -1.06
C LEU A 158 16.18 -18.79 -0.23
N LEU A 159 16.49 -18.69 1.06
CA LEU A 159 15.97 -17.64 1.95
C LEU A 159 16.44 -16.25 1.53
N ASP A 160 17.70 -16.11 1.13
CA ASP A 160 18.25 -14.85 0.64
C ASP A 160 17.53 -14.41 -0.64
N ALA A 161 17.36 -15.32 -1.61
CA ALA A 161 16.61 -15.05 -2.84
C ALA A 161 15.12 -14.71 -2.57
N GLU A 162 14.49 -15.43 -1.65
CA GLU A 162 13.13 -15.15 -1.21
C GLU A 162 13.00 -13.74 -0.61
N ASN A 163 13.92 -13.37 0.28
CA ASN A 163 13.92 -12.06 0.91
C ASN A 163 14.23 -10.92 -0.07
N VAL A 164 14.99 -11.18 -1.14
CA VAL A 164 15.15 -10.22 -2.24
C VAL A 164 13.80 -9.96 -2.92
N SER A 165 13.06 -11.00 -3.31
CA SER A 165 11.73 -10.84 -3.91
C SER A 165 10.76 -10.10 -2.98
N ARG A 166 10.73 -10.42 -1.69
CA ARG A 166 9.87 -9.73 -0.71
C ARG A 166 10.22 -8.25 -0.58
N LYS A 167 11.50 -7.91 -0.54
CA LYS A 167 11.97 -6.52 -0.51
C LYS A 167 11.58 -5.76 -1.78
N THR A 168 11.63 -6.41 -2.95
CA THR A 168 11.16 -5.83 -4.21
C THR A 168 9.68 -5.47 -4.11
N VAL A 169 8.82 -6.39 -3.65
CA VAL A 169 7.38 -6.14 -3.50
C VAL A 169 7.10 -4.98 -2.53
N VAL A 170 7.81 -4.92 -1.40
CA VAL A 170 7.67 -3.82 -0.42
C VAL A 170 8.12 -2.49 -1.03
N MET A 171 9.23 -2.48 -1.78
CA MET A 171 9.73 -1.29 -2.47
C MET A 171 8.76 -0.79 -3.53
N SER A 172 8.21 -1.70 -4.32
CA SER A 172 7.22 -1.41 -5.35
C SER A 172 5.93 -0.85 -4.76
N MET A 173 5.47 -1.34 -3.60
CA MET A 173 4.33 -0.75 -2.87
C MET A 173 4.62 0.70 -2.47
N ALA A 174 5.80 0.97 -1.92
CA ALA A 174 6.21 2.33 -1.57
C ALA A 174 6.17 3.26 -2.79
N LYS A 175 6.70 2.81 -3.94
CA LYS A 175 6.64 3.57 -5.21
C LYS A 175 5.21 3.78 -5.70
N ALA A 176 4.38 2.74 -5.66
CA ALA A 176 2.97 2.81 -6.08
C ALA A 176 2.21 3.86 -5.26
N ILE A 177 2.39 3.88 -3.95
CA ILE A 177 1.77 4.88 -3.06
C ILE A 177 2.20 6.30 -3.44
N LEU A 178 3.51 6.53 -3.65
CA LEU A 178 4.00 7.85 -4.06
C LEU A 178 3.43 8.27 -5.42
N LYS A 179 3.34 7.34 -6.37
CA LYS A 179 2.77 7.60 -7.70
C LYS A 179 1.29 7.96 -7.64
N LEU A 180 0.47 7.23 -6.87
CA LEU A 180 -0.95 7.54 -6.68
C LEU A 180 -1.16 8.90 -6.03
N GLN A 181 -0.30 9.26 -5.09
CA GLN A 181 -0.30 10.58 -4.43
C GLN A 181 0.36 11.68 -5.26
N LYS A 182 0.74 11.39 -6.51
CA LYS A 182 1.41 12.30 -7.44
C LYS A 182 2.66 12.94 -6.84
N GLN A 183 3.35 12.20 -5.98
CA GLN A 183 4.60 12.61 -5.35
C GLN A 183 5.78 12.21 -6.23
N LYS A 184 6.86 13.00 -6.14
CA LYS A 184 8.13 12.64 -6.80
C LYS A 184 8.78 11.49 -6.04
N GLU A 185 9.28 10.50 -6.79
CA GLU A 185 10.11 9.41 -6.26
C GLU A 185 11.49 9.94 -5.86
N THR A 186 11.55 10.58 -4.70
CA THR A 186 12.80 10.99 -4.04
C THR A 186 13.15 9.99 -2.95
N LYS A 187 14.43 9.95 -2.55
CA LYS A 187 14.88 9.06 -1.48
C LYS A 187 14.17 9.39 -0.16
N GLU A 188 13.93 10.67 0.08
CA GLU A 188 13.24 11.18 1.26
C GLU A 188 11.79 10.73 1.29
N ALA A 189 11.07 10.88 0.17
CA ALA A 189 9.67 10.44 0.06
C ALA A 189 9.55 8.92 0.21
N LEU A 190 10.46 8.14 -0.40
CA LEU A 190 10.48 6.69 -0.25
C LEU A 190 10.70 6.29 1.21
N ASN A 191 11.64 6.92 1.91
CA ASN A 191 11.91 6.60 3.32
C ASN A 191 10.72 6.88 4.24
N GLN A 192 9.85 7.84 3.90
CA GLN A 192 8.64 8.14 4.68
C GLN A 192 7.60 7.03 4.62
N VAL A 193 7.46 6.36 3.47
CA VAL A 193 6.43 5.32 3.27
C VAL A 193 6.97 3.90 3.42
N LEU A 194 8.26 3.69 3.15
CA LEU A 194 8.86 2.35 3.08
C LEU A 194 8.75 1.57 4.39
N GLY A 195 8.98 2.24 5.53
CA GLY A 195 8.86 1.61 6.85
C GLY A 195 7.45 1.09 7.12
N LYS A 196 6.43 1.88 6.74
CA LYS A 196 5.02 1.49 6.89
C LYS A 196 4.60 0.43 5.89
N ALA A 197 5.11 0.48 4.64
CA ALA A 197 4.91 -0.56 3.64
C ALA A 197 5.46 -1.90 4.14
N ALA A 198 6.68 -1.91 4.67
CA ALA A 198 7.31 -3.09 5.23
C ALA A 198 6.54 -3.64 6.45
N ALA A 199 6.07 -2.76 7.35
CA ALA A 199 5.30 -3.15 8.52
C ALA A 199 3.94 -3.76 8.12
N THR A 200 3.25 -3.16 7.16
CA THR A 200 1.97 -3.65 6.63
C THR A 200 2.13 -4.99 5.94
N TYR A 201 3.17 -5.14 5.11
CA TYR A 201 3.52 -6.41 4.49
C TYR A 201 3.79 -7.50 5.53
N ALA A 202 4.58 -7.18 6.56
CA ALA A 202 4.87 -8.10 7.66
C ALA A 202 3.60 -8.54 8.39
N GLU A 203 2.70 -7.60 8.68
CA GLU A 203 1.41 -7.89 9.29
C GLU A 203 0.59 -8.86 8.44
N THR A 204 0.42 -8.59 7.15
CA THR A 204 -0.30 -9.48 6.22
C THR A 204 0.30 -10.89 6.23
N LYS A 205 1.64 -11.02 6.19
CA LYS A 205 2.28 -12.34 6.23
C LYS A 205 2.10 -13.07 7.56
N ARG A 206 2.07 -12.36 8.70
CA ARG A 206 1.79 -12.97 10.01
C ARG A 206 0.34 -13.42 10.15
N GLU A 207 -0.60 -12.64 9.61
CA GLU A 207 -2.01 -13.02 9.55
C GLU A 207 -2.23 -14.26 8.69
N ALA A 208 -1.54 -14.36 7.56
CA ALA A 208 -1.58 -15.51 6.67
C ALA A 208 -0.75 -16.73 7.15
N ALA A 209 0.08 -16.57 8.18
CA ALA A 209 0.90 -17.67 8.71
C ALA A 209 0.01 -18.83 9.18
N GLN A 210 0.44 -20.06 8.93
CA GLN A 210 -0.29 -21.26 9.34
C GLN A 210 -0.02 -21.62 10.81
N PRO A 211 -0.91 -22.38 11.46
CA PRO A 211 -0.63 -22.97 12.76
C PRO A 211 0.69 -23.75 12.75
N GLY A 212 1.48 -23.62 13.80
CA GLY A 212 2.80 -24.23 13.91
C GLY A 212 3.94 -23.39 13.31
N TRP A 213 3.68 -22.28 12.62
CA TRP A 213 4.74 -21.44 12.06
C TRP A 213 5.35 -20.52 13.11
N TRP A 214 6.67 -20.34 13.05
CA TRP A 214 7.37 -19.35 13.87
C TRP A 214 7.17 -17.95 13.31
N VAL A 215 6.79 -17.03 14.20
CA VAL A 215 6.54 -15.63 13.88
C VAL A 215 7.18 -14.74 14.94
N GLN A 216 7.89 -13.71 14.51
CA GLN A 216 8.43 -12.68 15.38
C GLN A 216 7.42 -11.54 15.57
N LEU A 217 7.12 -11.24 16.84
CA LEU A 217 6.28 -10.13 17.26
C LEU A 217 7.05 -8.81 17.21
N GLN A 218 6.34 -7.70 17.35
CA GLN A 218 6.95 -6.35 17.33
C GLN A 218 7.91 -6.11 18.51
N ASN A 219 7.74 -6.82 19.63
CA ASN A 219 8.61 -6.78 20.81
C ASN A 219 9.80 -7.76 20.72
N ASP A 220 10.18 -8.17 19.51
CA ASP A 220 11.27 -9.11 19.21
C ASP A 220 11.10 -10.55 19.74
N ARG A 221 9.99 -10.84 20.42
CA ARG A 221 9.68 -12.21 20.85
C ARG A 221 9.28 -13.08 19.67
N TRP A 222 9.75 -14.31 19.68
CA TRP A 222 9.31 -15.36 18.77
C TRP A 222 8.18 -16.16 19.40
N VAL A 223 7.12 -16.39 18.63
CA VAL A 223 5.99 -17.23 19.00
C VAL A 223 5.68 -18.20 17.88
N GLN A 224 5.20 -19.38 18.24
CA GLN A 224 4.63 -20.31 17.28
C GLN A 224 3.13 -20.03 17.22
N LYS A 225 2.60 -19.86 16.01
CA LYS A 225 1.17 -19.58 15.79
C LYS A 225 0.29 -20.80 16.06
#